data_AF-A0A427B5C6-F1
#
_entry.id   AF-A0A427B5C6-F1
#
_cell.length_a   1.000
_cell.length_b   1.000
_cell.length_c   1.000
_cell.angle_alpha   90.00
_cell.angle_beta   90.00
_cell.angle_gamma   90.00
#
_symmetry.space_group_name_H-M   'P 1'
#
loop_
_entity.id
_entity.type
_entity.pdbx_description
1 polymer ?
#
loop_
_entity_poly.entity_id
_entity_poly.type
_entity_poly.pdbx_seq_one_letter_code
_entity_poly.pdbx_strand_id
1 'polypeptide(L)'
;MSYRLGWIDDTIVKRVYNILQQANLPTTPPETMTVEKFKSVMAVDKKVADGLLRLILLKGPLGNCVFTGDYDRKALDETLHAFCKK
;
A
#
# COMPACT_ATOMS: atom_id res chain seq x y z
N MET A 1 0.85 -1.49 -4.35
CA MET A 1 1.05 -2.84 -3.78
C MET A 1 0.08 -3.88 -4.36
N SER A 2 -1.24 -3.81 -4.15
CA SER A 2 -2.21 -4.82 -4.68
C SER A 2 -2.08 -5.09 -6.18
N TYR A 3 -1.86 -4.05 -6.98
CA TYR A 3 -1.61 -4.21 -8.42
C TYR A 3 -0.32 -4.98 -8.72
N ARG A 4 0.77 -4.72 -7.99
CA ARG A 4 2.05 -5.43 -8.14
C ARG A 4 1.97 -6.89 -7.73
N LEU A 5 1.10 -7.22 -6.79
CA LEU A 5 0.79 -8.60 -6.41
C LEU A 5 -0.12 -9.31 -7.45
N GLY A 6 -0.56 -8.60 -8.50
CA GLY A 6 -1.48 -9.14 -9.52
C GLY A 6 -2.90 -9.37 -9.01
N TRP A 7 -3.28 -8.76 -7.88
CA TRP A 7 -4.58 -9.01 -7.24
C TRP A 7 -5.70 -8.12 -7.74
N ILE A 8 -5.35 -7.00 -8.38
CA ILE A 8 -6.28 -6.05 -8.98
C ILE A 8 -5.82 -5.65 -10.36
N ASP A 9 -6.78 -5.21 -11.16
CA ASP A 9 -6.56 -4.69 -12.50
C ASP A 9 -6.09 -3.22 -12.49
N ASP A 10 -5.37 -2.80 -13.52
CA ASP A 10 -4.91 -1.42 -13.71
C ASP A 10 -6.06 -0.41 -13.78
N THR A 11 -7.22 -0.82 -14.30
CA THR A 11 -8.43 0.01 -14.33
C THR A 11 -8.87 0.45 -12.94
N ILE A 12 -8.72 -0.42 -11.92
CA ILE A 12 -9.05 -0.08 -10.52
C ILE A 12 -8.05 0.95 -10.00
N VAL A 13 -6.75 0.80 -10.31
CA VAL A 13 -5.71 1.75 -9.91
C VAL A 13 -6.01 3.14 -10.46
N LYS A 14 -6.28 3.24 -11.77
CA LYS A 14 -6.61 4.51 -12.44
C LYS A 14 -7.87 5.16 -11.86
N ARG A 15 -8.91 4.37 -11.58
CA ARG A 15 -10.14 4.88 -10.97
C ARG A 15 -9.91 5.48 -9.58
N VAL A 16 -9.17 4.77 -8.73
CA VAL A 16 -8.86 5.28 -7.37
C VAL A 16 -8.02 6.55 -7.45
N TYR A 17 -7.01 6.57 -8.33
CA TYR A 17 -6.16 7.75 -8.54
C TYR A 17 -6.98 8.96 -8.99
N ASN A 18 -7.86 8.77 -9.97
CA ASN A 18 -8.72 9.85 -10.49
C ASN A 18 -9.65 10.42 -9.41
N ILE A 19 -10.24 9.58 -8.55
CA ILE A 19 -11.11 10.04 -7.46
C ILE A 19 -10.32 10.86 -6.44
N LEU A 20 -9.13 10.39 -6.06
CA LEU A 20 -8.27 11.11 -5.11
C LEU A 20 -7.84 12.48 -5.68
N GLN A 21 -7.50 12.53 -6.98
CA GLN A 21 -7.18 13.78 -7.66
C GLN A 21 -8.38 14.74 -7.74
N GLN A 22 -9.57 14.24 -8.07
CA GLN A 22 -10.79 15.05 -8.08
C GLN A 22 -11.12 15.61 -6.69
N ALA A 23 -10.78 14.87 -5.63
CA ALA A 23 -10.91 15.31 -4.26
C ALA A 23 -9.78 16.25 -3.79
N ASN A 24 -8.85 16.64 -4.67
CA ASN A 24 -7.64 17.41 -4.34
C ASN A 24 -6.81 16.80 -3.20
N LEU A 25 -6.80 15.47 -3.11
CA LEU A 25 -6.03 14.74 -2.10
C LEU A 25 -4.64 14.40 -2.62
N PRO A 26 -3.61 14.44 -1.75
CA PRO A 26 -2.27 14.04 -2.13
C PRO A 26 -2.22 12.54 -2.45
N THR A 27 -1.73 12.20 -3.63
CA THR A 27 -1.57 10.81 -4.09
C THR A 27 -0.17 10.24 -3.84
N THR A 28 0.74 11.04 -3.31
CA THR A 28 2.12 10.68 -3.01
C THR A 28 2.44 11.03 -1.55
N PRO A 29 3.28 10.23 -0.87
CA PRO A 29 3.69 10.56 0.49
C PRO A 29 4.55 11.83 0.54
N PRO A 30 4.68 12.48 1.72
CA PRO A 30 5.57 13.62 1.91
C PRO A 30 7.02 13.26 1.58
N GLU A 31 7.78 14.21 1.04
CA GLU A 31 9.20 14.02 0.69
C GLU A 31 10.09 13.69 1.90
N THR A 32 9.64 14.03 3.11
CA THR A 32 10.34 13.72 4.36
C THR A 32 10.18 12.27 4.81
N MET A 33 9.39 11.47 4.11
CA MET A 33 9.17 10.06 4.44
C MET A 33 10.16 9.15 3.73
N THR A 34 10.97 8.46 4.53
CA THR A 34 11.92 7.43 4.06
C THR A 34 11.33 6.03 4.23
N VAL A 35 11.85 5.06 3.47
CA VAL A 35 11.46 3.65 3.57
C VAL A 35 11.63 3.12 4.99
N GLU A 36 12.73 3.46 5.66
CA GLU A 36 12.99 3.05 7.04
C GLU A 36 11.97 3.64 8.02
N LYS A 37 11.59 4.90 7.84
CA LYS A 37 10.59 5.56 8.69
C LYS A 37 9.19 4.99 8.47
N PHE A 38 8.86 4.62 7.23
CA PHE A 38 7.65 3.84 6.97
C PHE A 38 7.68 2.50 7.70
N LYS A 39 8.78 1.73 7.57
CA LYS A 39 8.92 0.43 8.24
C LYS A 39 8.83 0.54 9.75
N SER A 40 9.48 1.55 10.36
CA SER A 40 9.46 1.74 11.81
C SER A 40 8.07 2.09 12.33
N VAL A 41 7.33 2.96 11.63
CA VAL A 41 5.96 3.33 11.99
C VAL A 41 5.00 2.16 11.75
N MET A 42 5.17 1.40 10.68
CA MET A 42 4.36 0.20 10.42
C MET A 42 4.62 -0.92 11.44
N ALA A 43 5.83 -1.03 11.98
CA ALA A 43 6.18 -2.03 12.98
C ALA A 43 5.47 -1.83 14.33
N VAL A 44 5.03 -0.60 14.63
CA VAL A 44 4.27 -0.27 15.84
C VAL A 44 2.75 -0.21 15.61
N ASP A 45 2.28 -0.52 14.40
CA ASP A 45 0.85 -0.53 14.09
C ASP A 45 0.12 -1.65 14.85
N LYS A 46 -1.05 -1.34 15.43
CA LYS A 46 -1.86 -2.27 16.23
C LYS A 46 -2.38 -3.47 15.42
N LYS A 47 -2.22 -3.50 14.09
CA LYS A 47 -2.52 -4.64 13.22
C LYS A 47 -1.38 -5.65 13.10
N VAL A 48 -0.25 -5.43 13.78
CA VAL A 48 0.77 -6.44 13.97
C VAL A 48 0.27 -7.44 15.02
N ALA A 49 -0.09 -8.64 14.57
CA ALA A 49 -0.37 -9.76 15.47
C ALA A 49 0.74 -10.79 15.28
N ASP A 50 1.36 -11.22 16.39
CA ASP A 50 2.49 -12.15 16.43
C ASP A 50 3.72 -11.73 15.60
N GLY A 51 3.99 -10.43 15.51
CA GLY A 51 5.13 -9.91 14.73
C GLY A 51 4.92 -9.94 13.21
N LEU A 52 3.74 -10.38 12.74
CA LEU A 52 3.36 -10.34 11.34
C LEU A 52 2.51 -9.09 11.07
N LEU A 53 3.06 -8.16 10.29
CA LEU A 53 2.33 -7.00 9.82
C LEU A 53 1.18 -7.46 8.91
N ARG A 54 -0.06 -7.15 9.28
CA ARG A 54 -1.23 -7.45 8.46
C ARG A 54 -1.67 -6.21 7.71
N LEU A 55 -1.79 -6.32 6.39
CA LEU A 55 -2.21 -5.24 5.52
C LEU A 55 -3.62 -5.49 4.99
N ILE A 56 -4.34 -4.40 4.72
CA ILE A 56 -5.58 -4.45 3.95
C ILE A 56 -5.19 -4.23 2.51
N LEU A 57 -5.40 -5.24 1.68
CA LEU A 57 -5.07 -5.22 0.26
C LEU A 57 -6.35 -5.44 -0.55
N LEU A 58 -6.49 -4.72 -1.65
CA LEU A 58 -7.57 -5.00 -2.61
C LEU A 58 -7.27 -6.30 -3.35
N LYS A 59 -8.28 -7.16 -3.52
CA LYS A 59 -8.17 -8.43 -4.24
C LYS A 59 -9.48 -8.75 -4.97
N GLY A 60 -9.41 -8.93 -6.28
CA GLY A 60 -10.57 -9.24 -7.12
C GLY A 60 -11.30 -7.98 -7.62
N PRO A 61 -12.62 -8.07 -7.89
CA PRO A 61 -13.37 -6.95 -8.46
C PRO A 61 -13.50 -5.79 -7.47
N LEU A 62 -13.78 -4.60 -8.01
CA LEU A 62 -13.93 -3.37 -7.22
C LEU A 62 -14.89 -3.57 -6.04
N GLY A 63 -14.48 -3.15 -4.84
CA GLY A 63 -15.24 -3.33 -3.60
C GLY A 63 -14.76 -4.50 -2.73
N ASN A 64 -13.87 -5.35 -3.25
CA ASN A 64 -13.29 -6.45 -2.47
C ASN A 64 -11.94 -6.08 -1.86
N CYS A 65 -11.81 -6.31 -0.56
CA CYS A 65 -10.55 -6.21 0.17
C CYS A 65 -10.33 -7.46 1.02
N VAL A 66 -9.06 -7.79 1.22
CA VAL A 66 -8.63 -8.89 2.09
C VAL A 66 -7.72 -8.32 3.17
N PHE A 67 -7.94 -8.78 4.39
CA PHE A 67 -7.02 -8.55 5.49
C PHE A 67 -6.06 -9.73 5.56
N THR A 68 -4.80 -9.51 5.20
CA THR A 68 -3.80 -10.58 5.11
C THR A 68 -2.44 -10.09 5.55
N GLY A 69 -1.73 -10.95 6.30
CA GLY A 69 -0.29 -10.82 6.53
C GLY A 69 0.54 -11.67 5.57
N ASP A 70 -0.11 -12.46 4.72
CA ASP A 70 0.52 -13.29 3.71
C ASP A 70 0.60 -12.50 2.39
N TYR A 71 1.65 -11.69 2.29
CA TYR A 71 2.00 -10.93 1.10
C TYR A 71 3.52 -10.94 0.91
N ASP A 72 3.96 -10.79 -0.34
CA ASP A 72 5.39 -10.74 -0.62
C ASP A 72 6.01 -9.46 -0.04
N ARG A 73 6.97 -9.64 0.88
CA ARG A 73 7.74 -8.54 1.48
C ARG A 73 8.52 -7.75 0.42
N LYS A 74 8.95 -8.39 -0.66
CA LYS A 74 9.60 -7.70 -1.79
C LYS A 74 8.64 -6.72 -2.45
N ALA A 75 7.40 -7.12 -2.70
CA ALA A 75 6.39 -6.24 -3.28
C ALA A 75 6.08 -5.02 -2.38
N LEU A 76 6.12 -5.21 -1.05
CA LEU A 76 6.03 -4.10 -0.09
C LEU A 76 7.25 -3.18 -0.24
N ASP A 77 8.46 -3.74 -0.18
CA ASP A 77 9.71 -2.97 -0.26
C ASP A 77 9.81 -2.19 -1.56
N GLU A 78 9.55 -2.81 -2.71
CA GLU A 78 9.54 -2.12 -4.00
C GLU A 78 8.48 -1.02 -4.02
N THR A 79 7.32 -1.22 -3.38
CA THR A 79 6.27 -0.19 -3.32
C THR A 79 6.78 0.99 -2.50
N LEU A 80 7.38 0.74 -1.33
CA LEU A 80 7.95 1.78 -0.49
C LEU A 80 9.05 2.56 -1.23
N HIS A 81 9.97 1.88 -1.92
CA HIS A 81 11.02 2.53 -2.71
C HIS A 81 10.50 3.33 -3.91
N ALA A 82 9.36 2.94 -4.49
CA ALA A 82 8.77 3.68 -5.60
C ALA A 82 8.08 4.98 -5.16
N PHE A 83 7.64 5.07 -3.89
CA PHE A 83 6.93 6.23 -3.36
C PHE A 83 7.78 7.11 -2.44
N CYS A 84 8.76 6.54 -1.73
CA CYS A 84 9.72 7.29 -0.94
C CYS A 84 10.88 7.70 -1.84
N LYS A 85 11.03 9.01 -2.09
CA LYS A 85 12.24 9.53 -2.72
C LYS A 85 13.43 9.41 -1.76
N LYS A 86 14.62 9.23 -2.33
CA LYS A 86 15.90 9.33 -1.61
C LYS A 86 16.12 10.74 -1.07
#